data_AF-A0A6B2USF9-F1
#
_entry.id   AF-A0A6B2USF9-F1
#
_cell.length_a   1.000
_cell.length_b   1.000
_cell.length_c   1.000
_cell.angle_alpha   90.00
_cell.angle_beta   90.00
_cell.angle_gamma   90.00
#
_symmetry.space_group_name_H-M   'P 1'
#
loop_
_entity.id
_entity.type
_entity.pdbx_description
1 polymer ?
#
loop_
_entity_poly.entity_id
_entity_poly.type
_entity_poly.pdbx_seq_one_letter_code
_entity_poly.pdbx_strand_id
1 'polypeptide(L)'
;LHRMYGAGDGTVTDVANEASHSNWKGVRVTHRGDWTGDGYEDLIAARHDDAADADRLWVHPNNGYGFACTDCTEEDGGARQELTVYDDNNNHWQNADQILAIGDVDGALDYDGDGTPDTPGHPDLLVKQGDQLWLYYATDDNRLDTDHDPVLLGDNTWANTDLFAPGDTNGDGHVDLGARDRTTGDVYIYPGTGNDGLPDLAHGVKVPTTLTTTANPLLTSPGDADHSGAFDLWYTQVTGSGTKLVGHRDPATGKSTKVEMPADFAPFRTIS
;
A
#
# COMPACT_ATOMS: atom_id res chain seq x y z
N LEU A 1 10.26 15.70 0.35
CA LEU A 1 8.92 15.29 -0.17
C LEU A 1 8.01 16.51 -0.05
N HIS A 2 7.24 16.88 -1.08
CA HIS A 2 6.33 18.03 -1.01
C HIS A 2 4.94 17.59 -0.58
N ARG A 3 4.29 18.40 0.25
CA ARG A 3 2.90 18.18 0.65
C ARG A 3 1.97 19.01 -0.23
N MET A 4 0.89 18.39 -0.68
CA MET A 4 -0.17 19.05 -1.43
C MET A 4 -1.50 18.83 -0.72
N TYR A 5 -2.33 19.87 -0.61
CA TYR A 5 -3.72 19.73 -0.16
C TYR A 5 -4.66 19.78 -1.35
N GLY A 6 -5.60 18.83 -1.42
CA GLY A 6 -6.71 18.89 -2.37
C GLY A 6 -7.78 19.89 -1.92
N ALA A 7 -8.30 20.68 -2.86
CA ALA A 7 -9.40 21.61 -2.59
C ALA A 7 -10.80 21.00 -2.81
N GLY A 8 -10.87 19.71 -3.20
CA GLY A 8 -12.12 19.00 -3.48
C GLY A 8 -12.76 19.32 -4.84
N ASP A 9 -12.17 20.23 -5.61
CA ASP A 9 -12.63 20.65 -6.95
C ASP A 9 -11.69 20.18 -8.08
N GLY A 10 -10.78 19.26 -7.78
CA GLY A 10 -9.75 18.77 -8.70
C GLY A 10 -8.50 19.64 -8.76
N THR A 11 -8.42 20.72 -7.97
CA THR A 11 -7.19 21.50 -7.78
C THR A 11 -6.44 21.07 -6.53
N VAL A 12 -5.12 21.28 -6.54
CA VAL A 12 -4.22 21.03 -5.40
C VAL A 12 -3.42 22.30 -5.10
N THR A 13 -3.14 22.53 -3.82
CA THR A 13 -2.33 23.65 -3.34
C THR A 13 -1.07 23.13 -2.66
N ASP A 14 0.09 23.67 -3.06
CA ASP A 14 1.38 23.37 -2.44
C ASP A 14 1.42 23.93 -1.02
N VAL A 15 1.98 23.15 -0.11
CA VAL A 15 2.13 23.52 1.29
C VAL A 15 3.58 23.90 1.53
N ALA A 16 3.79 25.08 2.10
CA ALA A 16 5.13 25.65 2.30
C ALA A 16 6.08 24.76 3.13
N ASN A 17 5.54 23.91 4.00
CA ASN A 17 6.32 22.96 4.79
C ASN A 17 6.47 21.64 4.03
N GLU A 18 7.70 21.17 3.94
CA GLU A 18 8.01 19.85 3.39
C GLU A 18 7.31 18.75 4.20
N ALA A 19 6.89 17.69 3.50
CA ALA A 19 6.37 16.49 4.14
C ALA A 19 7.47 15.68 4.83
N SER A 20 8.72 15.81 4.37
CA SER A 20 9.88 15.07 4.88
C SER A 20 11.18 15.67 4.35
N HIS A 21 12.21 15.69 5.20
CA HIS A 21 13.56 16.18 4.90
C HIS A 21 14.49 15.15 4.24
N SER A 22 14.02 13.91 4.02
CA SER A 22 14.82 12.87 3.35
C SER A 22 14.73 12.89 1.82
N ASN A 23 15.75 12.33 1.19
CA ASN A 23 15.72 12.00 -0.24
C ASN A 23 14.94 10.69 -0.47
N TRP A 24 13.92 10.71 -1.32
CA TRP A 24 13.05 9.57 -1.61
C TRP A 24 13.32 8.93 -2.98
N LYS A 25 14.41 9.32 -3.66
CA LYS A 25 14.80 8.73 -4.94
C LYS A 25 15.23 7.27 -4.76
N GLY A 26 14.60 6.37 -5.50
CA GLY A 26 14.93 4.93 -5.46
C GLY A 26 14.36 4.19 -4.25
N VAL A 27 13.56 4.86 -3.43
CA VAL A 27 12.90 4.27 -2.25
C VAL A 27 11.57 3.67 -2.70
N ARG A 28 11.26 2.47 -2.23
CA ARG A 28 9.95 1.85 -2.40
C ARG A 28 9.09 2.30 -1.23
N VAL A 29 7.88 2.77 -1.51
CA VAL A 29 6.99 3.34 -0.52
C VAL A 29 5.60 2.76 -0.66
N THR A 30 4.97 2.54 0.48
CA THR A 30 3.59 2.11 0.59
C THR A 30 2.94 2.77 1.79
N HIS A 31 1.62 2.84 1.80
CA HIS A 31 0.82 3.33 2.92
C HIS A 31 -0.39 2.43 3.02
N ARG A 32 -0.83 2.18 4.25
CA ARG A 32 -2.16 1.71 4.65
C ARG A 32 -2.07 1.27 6.09
N GLY A 33 -3.06 1.66 6.89
CA GLY A 33 -3.13 1.31 8.30
C GLY A 33 -2.17 2.12 9.18
N ASP A 34 -2.43 2.01 10.48
CA ASP A 34 -1.73 2.69 11.56
C ASP A 34 -0.71 1.73 12.15
N TRP A 35 0.57 1.99 11.88
CA TRP A 35 1.68 1.10 12.27
C TRP A 35 2.25 1.48 13.64
N THR A 36 1.91 2.66 14.14
CA THR A 36 2.39 3.20 15.42
C THR A 36 1.34 3.14 16.53
N GLY A 37 0.09 2.88 16.18
CA GLY A 37 -1.06 2.87 17.08
C GLY A 37 -1.54 4.27 17.47
N ASP A 38 -1.19 5.31 16.71
CA ASP A 38 -1.46 6.72 17.05
C ASP A 38 -2.79 7.26 16.45
N GLY A 39 -3.47 6.44 15.64
CA GLY A 39 -4.72 6.72 14.96
C GLY A 39 -4.57 7.32 13.55
N TYR A 40 -3.35 7.46 13.03
CA TYR A 40 -3.10 7.94 11.67
C TYR A 40 -2.44 6.87 10.81
N GLU A 41 -2.72 6.90 9.51
CA GLU A 41 -1.99 6.03 8.58
C GLU A 41 -0.54 6.47 8.45
N ASP A 42 0.37 5.50 8.56
CA ASP A 42 1.81 5.70 8.47
C ASP A 42 2.36 5.38 7.07
N LEU A 43 3.56 5.91 6.80
CA LEU A 43 4.27 5.62 5.56
C LEU A 43 5.33 4.54 5.79
N ILE A 44 5.28 3.48 5.00
CA ILE A 44 6.29 2.41 5.03
C ILE A 44 7.26 2.57 3.87
N ALA A 45 8.55 2.41 4.14
CA ALA A 45 9.60 2.65 3.17
C ALA A 45 10.70 1.59 3.20
N ALA A 46 10.97 0.96 2.06
CA ALA A 46 12.16 0.12 1.87
C ALA A 46 13.24 0.90 1.11
N ARG A 47 14.44 0.98 1.70
CA ARG A 47 15.59 1.75 1.19
C ARG A 47 16.88 0.94 1.32
N HIS A 48 17.70 1.00 0.28
CA HIS A 48 19.07 0.49 0.34
C HIS A 48 19.96 1.35 1.24
N ASP A 49 20.60 0.73 2.23
CA ASP A 49 21.62 1.32 3.09
C ASP A 49 23.01 0.95 2.53
N ASP A 50 23.65 1.91 1.84
CA ASP A 50 24.96 1.71 1.20
C ASP A 50 26.06 1.28 2.18
N ALA A 51 25.95 1.61 3.48
CA ALA A 51 26.96 1.26 4.46
C ALA A 51 26.83 -0.19 4.95
N ALA A 52 25.59 -0.67 5.04
CA ALA A 52 25.28 -2.06 5.40
C ALA A 52 25.21 -2.99 4.19
N ASP A 53 25.13 -2.45 2.97
CA ASP A 53 24.86 -3.19 1.72
C ASP A 53 23.58 -4.04 1.83
N ALA A 54 22.53 -3.44 2.38
CA ALA A 54 21.27 -4.12 2.66
C ALA A 54 20.06 -3.18 2.47
N ASP A 55 18.93 -3.74 2.04
CA ASP A 55 17.67 -3.02 2.05
C ASP A 55 17.04 -3.05 3.44
N ARG A 56 16.69 -1.88 3.96
CA ARG A 56 16.10 -1.68 5.30
C ARG A 56 14.69 -1.14 5.17
N LEU A 57 13.79 -1.64 6.01
CA LEU A 57 12.37 -1.32 6.00
C LEU A 57 12.04 -0.42 7.20
N TRP A 58 11.34 0.69 6.97
CA TRP A 58 11.08 1.70 7.99
C TRP A 58 9.62 2.12 8.01
N VAL A 59 9.07 2.24 9.22
CA VAL A 59 7.84 2.99 9.51
C VAL A 59 8.22 4.45 9.71
N HIS A 60 7.54 5.33 8.97
CA HIS A 60 7.65 6.77 9.09
C HIS A 60 6.32 7.30 9.64
N PRO A 61 6.26 7.59 10.97
CA PRO A 61 5.07 8.14 11.61
C PRO A 61 4.50 9.35 10.87
N ASN A 62 3.19 9.39 10.70
CA ASN A 62 2.45 10.51 10.12
C ASN A 62 1.64 11.22 11.22
N ASN A 63 1.15 12.42 10.91
CA ASN A 63 0.31 13.20 11.83
C ASN A 63 -1.08 13.49 11.27
N GLY A 64 -1.52 12.72 10.26
CA GLY A 64 -2.78 12.91 9.57
C GLY A 64 -2.82 14.08 8.58
N TYR A 65 -1.76 14.89 8.49
CA TYR A 65 -1.66 16.01 7.56
C TYR A 65 -0.64 15.76 6.46
N GLY A 66 -0.31 14.52 6.13
CA GLY A 66 0.62 14.16 5.06
C GLY A 66 2.08 14.47 5.39
N PHE A 67 2.46 14.30 6.65
CA PHE A 67 3.84 14.33 7.12
C PHE A 67 4.40 12.91 7.13
N ALA A 68 5.70 12.75 6.90
CA ALA A 68 6.39 11.48 7.05
C ALA A 68 7.67 11.71 7.86
N CYS A 69 7.64 11.27 9.12
CA CYS A 69 8.73 11.49 10.06
C CYS A 69 10.04 10.87 9.58
N THR A 70 11.14 11.63 9.51
CA THR A 70 12.45 11.09 9.08
C THR A 70 13.58 11.15 10.09
N ASP A 71 13.51 12.13 10.97
CA ASP A 71 14.53 12.51 11.94
C ASP A 71 13.91 13.02 13.24
N CYS A 72 12.63 12.70 13.46
CA CYS A 72 11.91 13.06 14.66
C CYS A 72 12.27 12.15 15.83
N THR A 73 11.99 12.66 17.01
CA THR A 73 12.14 11.99 18.29
C THR A 73 10.77 11.59 18.83
N GLU A 74 10.76 10.81 19.91
CA GLU A 74 9.52 10.51 20.65
C GLU A 74 8.81 11.79 21.14
N GLU A 75 9.55 12.88 21.37
CA GLU A 75 8.98 14.17 21.78
C GLU A 75 8.22 14.87 20.63
N ASP A 76 8.49 14.50 19.38
CA ASP A 76 7.87 15.06 18.17
C ASP A 76 6.58 14.33 17.75
N GLY A 77 6.11 13.38 18.57
CA GLY A 77 4.93 12.56 18.28
C GLY A 77 5.25 11.18 17.69
N GLY A 78 6.51 10.76 17.72
CA GLY A 78 6.94 9.41 17.34
C GLY A 78 8.22 9.40 16.52
N ALA A 79 9.20 8.60 16.95
CA ALA A 79 10.41 8.37 16.16
C ALA A 79 10.12 7.37 15.03
N ARG A 80 10.84 7.48 13.91
CA ARG A 80 10.78 6.43 12.88
C ARG A 80 11.26 5.10 13.45
N GLN A 81 10.61 4.02 13.06
CA GLN A 81 10.90 2.66 13.54
C GLN A 81 11.41 1.81 12.40
N GLU A 82 12.40 0.97 12.66
CA GLU A 82 12.84 -0.03 11.68
C GLU A 82 12.02 -1.30 11.87
N LEU A 83 11.47 -1.80 10.78
CA LEU A 83 10.85 -3.12 10.75
C LEU A 83 11.90 -4.17 10.43
N THR A 84 11.89 -5.24 11.22
CA THR A 84 12.82 -6.37 11.08
C THR A 84 12.05 -7.68 10.99
N VAL A 85 12.76 -8.80 10.79
CA VAL A 85 12.20 -10.17 10.91
C VAL A 85 12.88 -10.87 12.08
N TYR A 86 12.26 -11.93 12.58
CA TYR A 86 12.88 -12.80 13.59
C TYR A 86 14.01 -13.66 12.99
N ASP A 87 13.79 -14.27 11.82
CA ASP A 87 14.80 -15.02 11.06
C ASP A 87 15.20 -14.26 9.79
N ASP A 88 16.49 -13.93 9.64
CA ASP A 88 17.03 -13.25 8.46
C ASP A 88 16.75 -14.00 7.14
N ASN A 89 16.53 -15.32 7.17
CA ASN A 89 16.12 -16.08 5.99
C ASN A 89 14.75 -15.66 5.44
N ASN A 90 13.90 -15.12 6.31
CA ASN A 90 12.59 -14.60 5.95
C ASN A 90 12.65 -13.16 5.45
N ASN A 91 13.81 -12.50 5.39
CA ASN A 91 13.93 -11.12 4.92
C ASN A 91 13.85 -11.03 3.37
N HIS A 92 12.64 -11.09 2.82
CA HIS A 92 12.43 -11.05 1.37
C HIS A 92 12.38 -9.62 0.78
N TRP A 93 12.54 -8.57 1.59
CA TRP A 93 12.61 -7.19 1.06
C TRP A 93 13.99 -6.81 0.52
N GLN A 94 14.98 -7.70 0.62
CA GLN A 94 16.26 -7.56 -0.08
C GLN A 94 16.02 -7.58 -1.60
N ASN A 95 16.17 -6.44 -2.26
CA ASN A 95 15.89 -6.26 -3.70
C ASN A 95 14.43 -6.56 -4.09
N ALA A 96 13.46 -6.26 -3.21
CA ALA A 96 12.04 -6.33 -3.59
C ALA A 96 11.76 -5.55 -4.89
N ASP A 97 10.79 -5.96 -5.69
CA ASP A 97 10.28 -5.13 -6.78
C ASP A 97 9.28 -4.10 -6.25
N GLN A 98 8.46 -4.52 -5.28
CA GLN A 98 7.40 -3.72 -4.68
C GLN A 98 7.18 -4.16 -3.22
N ILE A 99 6.83 -3.20 -2.37
CA ILE A 99 6.24 -3.44 -1.05
C ILE A 99 4.83 -2.85 -1.06
N LEU A 100 3.90 -3.46 -0.32
CA LEU A 100 2.52 -3.00 -0.22
C LEU A 100 1.99 -3.26 1.20
N ALA A 101 1.71 -2.20 1.95
CA ALA A 101 0.91 -2.29 3.17
C ALA A 101 -0.53 -2.55 2.72
N ILE A 102 -1.05 -3.73 3.04
CA ILE A 102 -2.36 -4.16 2.55
C ILE A 102 -3.49 -3.83 3.56
N GLY A 103 -3.11 -3.52 4.79
CA GLY A 103 -4.01 -3.46 5.93
C GLY A 103 -3.95 -4.77 6.71
N ASP A 104 -4.86 -4.94 7.65
CA ASP A 104 -4.92 -6.08 8.57
C ASP A 104 -5.60 -7.28 7.90
N VAL A 105 -4.81 -8.31 7.57
CA VAL A 105 -5.26 -9.50 6.82
C VAL A 105 -5.83 -10.55 7.75
N ASP A 106 -5.10 -10.89 8.81
CA ASP A 106 -5.49 -11.92 9.77
C ASP A 106 -6.45 -11.42 10.85
N GLY A 107 -6.59 -10.10 10.99
CA GLY A 107 -7.48 -9.49 11.97
C GLY A 107 -6.93 -9.63 13.39
N ALA A 108 -7.78 -9.32 14.37
CA ALA A 108 -7.45 -9.60 15.76
C ALA A 108 -7.47 -11.11 16.02
N LEU A 109 -6.39 -11.65 16.60
CA LEU A 109 -6.22 -13.09 16.80
C LEU A 109 -6.68 -13.53 18.20
N ASP A 110 -7.45 -14.62 18.24
CA ASP A 110 -7.89 -15.32 19.46
C ASP A 110 -7.27 -16.73 19.44
N TYR A 111 -6.17 -16.90 20.15
CA TYR A 111 -5.38 -18.13 20.13
C TYR A 111 -5.99 -19.23 20.99
N ASP A 112 -6.72 -18.87 22.05
CA ASP A 112 -7.32 -19.84 22.96
C ASP A 112 -8.79 -20.17 22.65
N GLY A 113 -9.40 -19.42 21.74
CA GLY A 113 -10.74 -19.64 21.22
C GLY A 113 -11.84 -19.28 22.21
N ASP A 114 -11.57 -18.39 23.17
CA ASP A 114 -12.54 -17.97 24.18
C ASP A 114 -13.53 -16.89 23.68
N GLY A 115 -13.30 -16.35 22.48
CA GLY A 115 -14.09 -15.31 21.84
C GLY A 115 -13.60 -13.89 22.13
N THR A 116 -12.49 -13.74 22.85
CA THR A 116 -11.79 -12.49 23.12
C THR A 116 -10.46 -12.49 22.37
N PRO A 117 -10.17 -11.49 21.53
CA PRO A 117 -8.85 -11.42 20.91
C PRO A 117 -7.74 -11.31 21.97
N ASP A 118 -6.74 -12.17 21.85
CA ASP A 118 -5.52 -12.15 22.64
C ASP A 118 -4.57 -11.05 22.15
N THR A 119 -4.50 -10.87 20.83
CA THR A 119 -3.72 -9.80 20.20
C THR A 119 -4.64 -8.90 19.38
N PRO A 120 -4.44 -7.57 19.42
CA PRO A 120 -5.12 -6.69 18.48
C PRO A 120 -4.66 -6.99 17.05
N GLY A 121 -5.46 -6.57 16.07
CA GLY A 121 -5.08 -6.64 14.67
C GLY A 121 -4.05 -5.57 14.32
N HIS A 122 -3.17 -5.89 13.37
CA HIS A 122 -2.08 -5.02 12.94
C HIS A 122 -2.08 -4.88 11.42
N PRO A 123 -1.61 -3.76 10.85
CA PRO A 123 -1.46 -3.67 9.41
C PRO A 123 -0.33 -4.59 8.90
N ASP A 124 -0.62 -5.33 7.85
CA ASP A 124 0.31 -6.32 7.28
C ASP A 124 1.00 -5.83 6.02
N LEU A 125 2.10 -6.51 5.67
CA LEU A 125 2.94 -6.16 4.55
C LEU A 125 3.03 -7.30 3.51
N LEU A 126 2.76 -6.95 2.27
CA LEU A 126 3.12 -7.74 1.12
C LEU A 126 4.48 -7.31 0.55
N VAL A 127 5.33 -8.28 0.25
CA VAL A 127 6.60 -8.07 -0.44
C VAL A 127 6.61 -8.89 -1.73
N LYS A 128 6.68 -8.18 -2.86
CA LYS A 128 6.89 -8.80 -4.17
C LYS A 128 8.38 -8.81 -4.48
N GLN A 129 8.96 -10.00 -4.65
CA GLN A 129 10.37 -10.18 -4.97
C GLN A 129 10.48 -11.08 -6.21
N GLY A 130 10.82 -10.48 -7.36
CA GLY A 130 10.82 -11.18 -8.63
C GLY A 130 9.41 -11.66 -9.00
N ASP A 131 9.24 -12.97 -9.05
CA ASP A 131 7.98 -13.65 -9.35
C ASP A 131 7.28 -14.22 -8.12
N GLN A 132 7.82 -13.97 -6.92
CA GLN A 132 7.26 -14.37 -5.64
C GLN A 132 6.48 -13.23 -4.98
N LEU A 133 5.46 -13.60 -4.21
CA LEU A 133 4.70 -12.71 -3.35
C LEU A 133 4.61 -13.29 -1.94
N TRP A 134 5.12 -12.55 -0.97
CA TRP A 134 5.16 -12.92 0.44
C TRP A 134 4.26 -12.01 1.26
N LEU A 135 3.48 -12.57 2.17
CA LEU A 135 2.73 -11.86 3.21
C LEU A 135 3.45 -11.99 4.55
N TYR A 136 3.63 -10.86 5.20
CA TYR A 136 4.16 -10.75 6.55
C TYR A 136 3.12 -10.12 7.44
N TYR A 137 2.97 -10.69 8.62
CA TYR A 137 2.10 -10.13 9.62
C TYR A 137 2.89 -9.31 10.62
N ALA A 138 2.37 -8.12 10.92
CA ALA A 138 3.01 -7.21 11.85
C ALA A 138 2.64 -7.54 13.30
N THR A 139 3.52 -7.15 14.22
CA THR A 139 3.30 -7.28 15.66
C THR A 139 3.83 -6.03 16.38
N ASP A 140 3.46 -5.86 17.64
CA ASP A 140 3.81 -4.70 18.47
C ASP A 140 5.32 -4.51 18.73
N ASP A 141 6.18 -5.46 18.36
CA ASP A 141 7.61 -5.41 18.68
C ASP A 141 8.50 -4.88 17.53
N ASN A 142 7.89 -4.32 16.47
CA ASN A 142 8.53 -3.88 15.23
C ASN A 142 9.18 -5.01 14.42
N ARG A 143 8.80 -6.27 14.66
CA ARG A 143 9.08 -7.34 13.73
C ARG A 143 7.83 -7.71 12.95
N LEU A 144 8.07 -7.92 11.68
CA LEU A 144 7.23 -8.68 10.79
C LEU A 144 7.57 -10.15 11.01
N ASP A 145 6.60 -11.04 11.29
CA ASP A 145 6.81 -12.50 11.48
C ASP A 145 7.16 -13.02 12.89
N THR A 146 6.94 -12.25 13.96
CA THR A 146 7.25 -12.68 15.34
C THR A 146 6.59 -13.99 15.76
N ASP A 147 5.30 -14.15 15.46
CA ASP A 147 4.51 -15.27 15.96
C ASP A 147 4.36 -16.44 14.96
N HIS A 148 4.68 -16.21 13.68
CA HIS A 148 4.71 -17.24 12.63
C HIS A 148 5.53 -16.77 11.41
N ASP A 149 6.04 -17.71 10.62
CA ASP A 149 6.73 -17.44 9.36
C ASP A 149 5.86 -16.68 8.33
N PRO A 150 6.45 -15.90 7.40
CA PRO A 150 5.70 -15.25 6.33
C PRO A 150 5.09 -16.28 5.37
N VAL A 151 3.94 -15.92 4.79
CA VAL A 151 3.20 -16.80 3.88
C VAL A 151 3.60 -16.52 2.43
N LEU A 152 4.08 -17.55 1.73
CA LEU A 152 4.29 -17.51 0.28
C LEU A 152 2.95 -17.62 -0.44
N LEU A 153 2.38 -16.48 -0.83
CA LEU A 153 1.10 -16.41 -1.54
C LEU A 153 1.21 -16.85 -3.01
N GLY A 154 2.39 -16.71 -3.61
CA GLY A 154 2.61 -17.24 -4.95
C GLY A 154 4.08 -17.32 -5.32
N ASP A 155 4.41 -18.32 -6.12
CA ASP A 155 5.75 -18.64 -6.59
C ASP A 155 5.70 -18.76 -8.13
N ASN A 156 6.54 -17.99 -8.83
CA ASN A 156 6.60 -17.95 -10.30
C ASN A 156 5.40 -17.31 -11.04
N THR A 157 4.56 -16.51 -10.38
CA THR A 157 3.32 -15.96 -10.98
C THR A 157 3.22 -14.43 -10.97
N TRP A 158 4.04 -13.73 -10.18
CA TRP A 158 3.81 -12.31 -9.91
C TRP A 158 4.69 -11.34 -10.71
N ALA A 159 5.67 -11.82 -11.49
CA ALA A 159 6.67 -10.98 -12.15
C ALA A 159 6.11 -9.79 -12.94
N ASN A 160 4.98 -10.00 -13.63
CA ASN A 160 4.35 -9.02 -14.52
C ASN A 160 3.09 -8.39 -13.91
N THR A 161 3.12 -8.14 -12.60
CA THR A 161 1.97 -7.57 -11.88
C THR A 161 2.38 -6.33 -11.09
N ASP A 162 1.53 -5.31 -11.09
CA ASP A 162 1.57 -4.23 -10.11
C ASP A 162 0.48 -4.46 -9.05
N LEU A 163 0.83 -4.33 -7.77
CA LEU A 163 -0.11 -4.53 -6.67
C LEU A 163 -0.63 -3.18 -6.15
N PHE A 164 -1.82 -3.18 -5.56
CA PHE A 164 -2.36 -2.05 -4.81
C PHE A 164 -3.34 -2.56 -3.74
N ALA A 165 -3.56 -1.79 -2.69
CA ALA A 165 -4.48 -2.16 -1.61
C ALA A 165 -5.77 -1.32 -1.70
N PRO A 166 -6.89 -1.88 -2.17
CA PRO A 166 -8.18 -1.19 -2.16
C PRO A 166 -8.86 -1.21 -0.78
N GLY A 167 -8.47 -2.12 0.12
CA GLY A 167 -9.19 -2.38 1.37
C GLY A 167 -10.32 -3.37 1.15
N ASP A 168 -11.30 -3.40 2.05
CA ASP A 168 -12.49 -4.25 1.89
C ASP A 168 -13.40 -3.68 0.80
N THR A 169 -13.45 -4.35 -0.35
CA THR A 169 -14.24 -3.92 -1.50
C THR A 169 -15.62 -4.54 -1.56
N ASN A 170 -15.90 -5.52 -0.69
CA ASN A 170 -17.10 -6.34 -0.77
C ASN A 170 -17.96 -6.28 0.51
N GLY A 171 -17.43 -5.71 1.59
CA GLY A 171 -18.09 -5.47 2.86
C GLY A 171 -18.10 -6.67 3.80
N ASP A 172 -17.22 -7.66 3.62
CA ASP A 172 -17.12 -8.85 4.47
C ASP A 172 -16.20 -8.67 5.68
N GLY A 173 -15.49 -7.54 5.76
CA GLY A 173 -14.56 -7.23 6.85
C GLY A 173 -13.13 -7.68 6.61
N HIS A 174 -12.81 -8.27 5.44
CA HIS A 174 -11.45 -8.63 5.08
C HIS A 174 -10.85 -7.63 4.09
N VAL A 175 -9.55 -7.36 4.22
CA VAL A 175 -8.86 -6.53 3.22
C VAL A 175 -8.64 -7.32 1.93
N ASP A 176 -8.89 -6.69 0.79
CA ASP A 176 -8.71 -7.32 -0.51
C ASP A 176 -7.37 -6.92 -1.16
N LEU A 177 -6.86 -7.78 -2.05
CA LEU A 177 -5.67 -7.49 -2.86
C LEU A 177 -6.05 -7.01 -4.26
N GLY A 178 -5.62 -5.80 -4.61
CA GLY A 178 -5.68 -5.28 -5.96
C GLY A 178 -4.45 -5.66 -6.80
N ALA A 179 -4.67 -6.01 -8.06
CA ALA A 179 -3.60 -6.31 -9.01
C ALA A 179 -3.89 -5.77 -10.40
N ARG A 180 -2.82 -5.34 -11.08
CA ARG A 180 -2.82 -5.05 -12.51
C ARG A 180 -1.86 -5.97 -13.23
N ASP A 181 -2.35 -6.67 -14.26
CA ASP A 181 -1.50 -7.35 -15.23
C ASP A 181 -0.79 -6.29 -16.11
N ARG A 182 0.53 -6.25 -16.05
CA ARG A 182 1.37 -5.26 -16.76
C ARG A 182 1.38 -5.46 -18.28
N THR A 183 1.03 -6.67 -18.75
CA THR A 183 1.01 -7.05 -20.16
C THR A 183 -0.30 -6.61 -20.82
N THR A 184 -1.43 -6.94 -20.21
CA THR A 184 -2.76 -6.68 -20.76
C THR A 184 -3.33 -5.34 -20.29
N GLY A 185 -2.90 -4.85 -19.12
CA GLY A 185 -3.50 -3.73 -18.41
C GLY A 185 -4.78 -4.11 -17.66
N ASP A 186 -5.16 -5.38 -17.65
CA ASP A 186 -6.35 -5.82 -16.93
C ASP A 186 -6.16 -5.64 -15.42
N VAL A 187 -7.22 -5.22 -14.75
CA VAL A 187 -7.23 -4.96 -13.30
C VAL A 187 -8.13 -5.98 -12.62
N TYR A 188 -7.66 -6.56 -11.52
CA TYR A 188 -8.34 -7.58 -10.73
C TYR A 188 -8.35 -7.20 -9.25
N ILE A 189 -9.41 -7.60 -8.56
CA ILE A 189 -9.47 -7.65 -7.10
C ILE A 189 -9.52 -9.12 -6.69
N TYR A 190 -8.67 -9.53 -5.74
CA TYR A 190 -8.70 -10.83 -5.11
C TYR A 190 -9.26 -10.64 -3.70
N PRO A 191 -10.50 -11.09 -3.45
CA PRO A 191 -11.13 -10.88 -2.15
C PRO A 191 -10.37 -11.56 -1.02
N GLY A 192 -10.21 -10.90 0.13
CA GLY A 192 -9.82 -11.56 1.38
C GLY A 192 -10.92 -12.52 1.81
N THR A 193 -10.58 -13.75 2.20
CA THR A 193 -11.59 -14.76 2.52
C THR A 193 -11.16 -15.67 3.65
N GLY A 194 -12.13 -16.33 4.28
CA GLY A 194 -11.85 -17.34 5.30
C GLY A 194 -11.50 -16.73 6.65
N ASN A 195 -11.07 -17.58 7.58
CA ASN A 195 -10.74 -17.13 8.94
C ASN A 195 -9.34 -16.51 9.03
N ASP A 196 -8.48 -16.77 8.05
CA ASP A 196 -7.13 -16.22 7.93
C ASP A 196 -7.09 -14.95 7.05
N GLY A 197 -8.25 -14.56 6.49
CA GLY A 197 -8.43 -13.37 5.66
C GLY A 197 -7.60 -13.33 4.38
N LEU A 198 -6.94 -14.45 4.01
CA LEU A 198 -6.03 -14.49 2.89
C LEU A 198 -6.74 -14.17 1.57
N PRO A 199 -6.05 -13.51 0.62
CA PRO A 199 -6.62 -13.20 -0.69
C PRO A 199 -6.89 -14.49 -1.49
N ASP A 200 -8.12 -14.65 -1.99
CA ASP A 200 -8.52 -15.76 -2.87
C ASP A 200 -7.95 -15.56 -4.28
N LEU A 201 -6.70 -15.97 -4.45
CA LEU A 201 -5.97 -15.85 -5.72
C LEU A 201 -6.56 -16.69 -6.86
N ALA A 202 -7.43 -17.66 -6.55
CA ALA A 202 -8.06 -18.51 -7.57
C ALA A 202 -9.29 -17.84 -8.21
N HIS A 203 -9.94 -16.91 -7.50
CA HIS A 203 -11.20 -16.31 -7.92
C HIS A 203 -11.14 -14.78 -8.06
N GLY A 204 -10.04 -14.27 -8.62
CA GLY A 204 -9.88 -12.84 -8.94
C GLY A 204 -11.04 -12.27 -9.77
N VAL A 205 -11.64 -11.20 -9.25
CA VAL A 205 -12.75 -10.47 -9.89
C VAL A 205 -12.17 -9.39 -10.79
N LYS A 206 -12.40 -9.51 -12.11
CA LYS A 206 -11.96 -8.51 -13.07
C LYS A 206 -12.76 -7.21 -12.92
N VAL A 207 -12.06 -6.10 -12.70
CA VAL A 207 -12.63 -4.75 -12.74
C VAL A 207 -12.89 -4.37 -14.20
N PRO A 208 -14.04 -3.76 -14.57
CA PRO A 208 -14.37 -3.39 -15.95
C PRO A 208 -13.61 -2.13 -16.40
N THR A 209 -12.29 -2.17 -16.28
CA THR A 209 -11.34 -1.14 -16.70
C THR A 209 -10.06 -1.81 -17.22
N THR A 210 -9.31 -1.10 -18.06
CA THR A 210 -8.00 -1.56 -18.56
C THR A 210 -7.02 -0.40 -18.47
N LEU A 211 -5.94 -0.59 -17.73
CA LEU A 211 -4.94 0.42 -17.40
C LEU A 211 -3.55 -0.02 -17.85
N THR A 212 -3.26 -0.02 -19.15
CA THR A 212 -1.94 -0.46 -19.65
C THR A 212 -0.80 0.37 -19.05
N THR A 213 0.37 -0.24 -18.83
CA THR A 213 1.54 0.44 -18.25
C THR A 213 2.07 1.60 -19.11
N THR A 214 1.84 1.57 -20.43
CA THR A 214 2.22 2.67 -21.32
C THR A 214 1.28 3.86 -21.21
N ALA A 215 -0.03 3.61 -21.19
CA ALA A 215 -1.02 4.69 -21.12
C ALA A 215 -1.22 5.17 -19.68
N ASN A 216 -1.03 4.30 -18.68
CA ASN A 216 -1.25 4.57 -17.28
C ASN A 216 -0.07 4.04 -16.45
N PRO A 217 1.07 4.74 -16.40
CA PRO A 217 2.29 4.19 -15.79
C PRO A 217 2.13 3.84 -14.31
N LEU A 218 1.42 4.68 -13.55
CA LEU A 218 1.24 4.56 -12.12
C LEU A 218 -0.23 4.31 -11.74
N LEU A 219 -0.46 3.53 -10.68
CA LEU A 219 -1.76 3.11 -10.13
C LEU A 219 -1.65 2.97 -8.61
N THR A 220 -2.73 3.32 -7.89
CA THR A 220 -2.97 2.99 -6.47
C THR A 220 -4.47 3.04 -6.18
N SER A 221 -4.89 2.72 -4.96
CA SER A 221 -6.26 2.90 -4.49
C SER A 221 -6.28 3.61 -3.13
N PRO A 222 -7.03 4.72 -2.98
CA PRO A 222 -7.27 5.33 -1.69
C PRO A 222 -8.35 4.58 -0.87
N GLY A 223 -8.86 3.43 -1.34
CA GLY A 223 -10.10 2.84 -0.84
C GLY A 223 -11.34 3.60 -1.30
N ASP A 224 -12.40 3.58 -0.50
CA ASP A 224 -13.65 4.31 -0.76
C ASP A 224 -13.51 5.78 -0.34
N ALA A 225 -12.90 6.60 -1.22
CA ALA A 225 -12.56 7.98 -0.88
C ALA A 225 -13.75 8.95 -0.94
N ASP A 226 -14.86 8.56 -1.57
CA ASP A 226 -16.08 9.37 -1.63
C ASP A 226 -17.28 8.79 -0.84
N HIS A 227 -17.02 7.73 -0.06
CA HIS A 227 -17.96 7.07 0.85
C HIS A 227 -19.19 6.51 0.12
N SER A 228 -18.99 5.99 -1.10
CA SER A 228 -20.05 5.39 -1.92
C SER A 228 -20.40 3.95 -1.50
N GLY A 229 -19.52 3.32 -0.72
CA GLY A 229 -19.49 1.88 -0.44
C GLY A 229 -18.73 1.05 -1.46
N ALA A 230 -17.96 1.65 -2.37
CA ALA A 230 -17.09 0.97 -3.31
C ALA A 230 -15.71 1.62 -3.36
N PHE A 231 -14.67 0.83 -3.63
CA PHE A 231 -13.31 1.36 -3.74
C PHE A 231 -13.15 2.27 -4.96
N ASP A 232 -12.18 3.18 -4.89
CA ASP A 232 -11.76 4.04 -5.98
C ASP A 232 -10.37 3.65 -6.49
N LEU A 233 -10.02 4.07 -7.72
CA LEU A 233 -8.68 3.94 -8.28
C LEU A 233 -8.11 5.29 -8.64
N TRP A 234 -6.84 5.52 -8.29
CA TRP A 234 -6.10 6.69 -8.73
C TRP A 234 -4.95 6.23 -9.64
N TYR A 235 -4.83 6.84 -10.81
CA TYR A 235 -3.76 6.52 -11.75
C TYR A 235 -3.32 7.72 -12.56
N THR A 236 -2.06 7.73 -12.97
CA THR A 236 -1.59 8.68 -13.98
C THR A 236 -2.01 8.23 -15.36
N GLN A 237 -2.32 9.15 -16.25
CA GLN A 237 -2.59 8.88 -17.67
C GLN A 237 -1.69 9.73 -18.56
N VAL A 238 -0.95 9.09 -19.46
CA VAL A 238 -0.14 9.74 -20.48
C VAL A 238 -1.04 10.23 -21.61
N THR A 239 -0.90 11.51 -21.97
CA THR A 239 -1.65 12.18 -23.02
C THR A 239 -0.71 12.85 -24.01
N GLY A 240 -1.23 13.34 -25.14
CA GLY A 240 -0.42 14.11 -26.09
C GLY A 240 0.15 15.42 -25.54
N SER A 241 -0.39 15.93 -24.42
CA SER A 241 0.00 17.19 -23.77
C SER A 241 0.79 17.03 -22.47
N GLY A 242 1.12 15.79 -22.07
CA GLY A 242 1.78 15.50 -20.78
C GLY A 242 1.11 14.36 -20.02
N THR A 243 1.40 14.22 -18.73
CA THR A 243 0.79 13.19 -17.88
C THR A 243 -0.19 13.83 -16.91
N LYS A 244 -1.43 13.34 -16.80
CA LYS A 244 -2.43 13.84 -15.84
C LYS A 244 -2.72 12.80 -14.76
N LEU A 245 -3.25 13.22 -13.62
CA LEU A 245 -3.79 12.31 -12.60
C LEU A 245 -5.31 12.13 -12.81
N VAL A 246 -5.79 10.90 -12.70
CA VAL A 246 -7.21 10.53 -12.85
C VAL A 246 -7.66 9.83 -11.58
N GLY A 247 -8.66 10.40 -10.91
CA GLY A 247 -9.45 9.71 -9.89
C GLY A 247 -10.62 9.01 -10.55
N HIS A 248 -10.63 7.68 -10.56
CA HIS A 248 -11.65 6.84 -11.17
C HIS A 248 -12.48 6.20 -10.06
N ARG A 249 -13.68 6.74 -9.87
CA ARG A 249 -14.55 6.33 -8.78
C ARG A 249 -15.43 5.16 -9.15
N ASP A 250 -15.72 4.32 -8.16
CA ASP A 250 -16.56 3.13 -8.24
C ASP A 250 -16.30 2.27 -9.51
N PRO A 251 -15.05 1.97 -9.89
CA PRO A 251 -14.74 1.37 -11.19
C PRO A 251 -15.32 -0.03 -11.35
N ALA A 252 -15.64 -0.72 -10.25
CA ALA A 252 -16.29 -2.04 -10.25
C ALA A 252 -17.83 -1.98 -10.37
N THR A 253 -18.43 -0.79 -10.44
CA THR A 253 -19.90 -0.63 -10.38
C THR A 253 -20.47 0.03 -11.64
N GLY A 254 -21.80 0.01 -11.76
CA GLY A 254 -22.54 0.76 -12.79
C GLY A 254 -22.60 2.28 -12.58
N LYS A 255 -22.00 2.81 -11.49
CA LYS A 255 -22.02 4.25 -11.15
C LYS A 255 -20.68 4.95 -11.44
N SER A 256 -19.76 4.27 -12.10
CA SER A 256 -18.39 4.75 -12.25
C SER A 256 -18.26 6.15 -12.86
N THR A 257 -17.41 6.98 -12.26
CA THR A 257 -17.08 8.33 -12.74
C THR A 257 -15.57 8.57 -12.79
N LYS A 258 -15.13 9.57 -13.55
CA LYS A 258 -13.71 9.97 -13.63
C LYS A 258 -13.56 11.46 -13.39
N VAL A 259 -12.63 11.82 -12.52
CA VAL A 259 -12.21 13.19 -12.21
C VAL A 259 -10.77 13.36 -12.66
N GLU A 260 -10.51 14.35 -13.50
CA GLU A 260 -9.19 14.60 -14.06
C GLU A 260 -8.55 15.80 -13.38
N MET A 261 -7.29 15.66 -12.95
CA MET A 261 -6.49 16.75 -12.42
C MET A 261 -5.46 17.15 -13.50
N PRO A 262 -5.65 18.29 -14.18
CA PRO A 262 -4.95 18.60 -15.43
C PRO A 262 -3.51 19.10 -15.25
N ALA A 263 -2.97 19.15 -14.02
CA ALA A 263 -1.56 19.47 -13.80
C ALA A 263 -0.65 18.41 -14.45
N ASP A 264 0.61 18.76 -14.75
CA ASP A 264 1.57 17.78 -15.26
C ASP A 264 2.11 16.92 -14.11
N PHE A 265 1.65 15.67 -14.08
CA PHE A 265 2.03 14.65 -13.10
C PHE A 265 3.21 13.77 -13.56
N ALA A 266 3.86 14.08 -14.69
CA ALA A 266 5.02 13.34 -15.18
C ALA A 266 6.19 13.18 -14.17
N PRO A 267 6.51 14.15 -13.29
CA PRO A 267 7.62 14.00 -12.34
C PRO A 267 7.26 13.23 -11.08
N PHE A 268 5.99 12.86 -10.87
CA PHE A 268 5.51 12.21 -9.65
C PHE A 268 5.73 10.69 -9.69
N ARG A 269 5.70 10.05 -8.51
CA ARG A 269 5.70 8.60 -8.33
C ARG A 269 4.48 8.22 -7.51
N THR A 270 3.93 7.03 -7.71
CA THR A 270 2.90 6.51 -6.82
C THR A 270 3.52 5.98 -5.56
N ILE A 271 2.74 6.10 -4.49
CA ILE A 271 2.86 5.27 -3.31
C ILE A 271 1.98 4.06 -3.60
N SER A 272 2.58 2.87 -3.51
CA SER A 272 1.91 1.61 -3.83
C SER A 272 0.93 1.24 -2.73
#